data_AF-A0A961HTT9-F1
#
_entry.id   AF-A0A961HTT9-F1
#
_cell.length_a   1.000
_cell.length_b   1.000
_cell.length_c   1.000
_cell.angle_alpha   90.00
_cell.angle_beta   90.00
_cell.angle_gamma   90.00
#
_symmetry.space_group_name_H-M   'P 1'
#
loop_
_entity.id
_entity.type
_entity.pdbx_description
1 polymer ?
#
loop_
_entity_poly.entity_id
_entity_poly.type
_entity_poly.pdbx_seq_one_letter_code
_entity_poly.pdbx_strand_id
1 'polypeptide(L)'
;MKNHRLWAVLGIGLLATILWDSPLLLPLKLLIVLVHEIWHGLAAVLSGAFLTNITVNFAEWGETSVSGLYSSSGFIFTVSAGYIGTALVGGILLNRGLMGRLERIGLGAFAGLLFYMSYLFTVVDTTAFYTGMGWSLFLMLPIVFGRRVSRYTLIVLGTAFIWYSVYDIFDFTRDVTSTDAGILARYLYSKDWLTRTDPVALSVYISIIWTVCMLLLVGLTLWPALSHYTTPVVTFETPDPVEPTTPEFPAEITPEVQEWFLANGFGLDGRPLPPELLDEMMDAEPESTEKVNTAAETIN
;
A
#
# COMPACT_ATOMS: atom_id res chain seq x y z
N MET A 1 -6.91 -15.84 5.99
CA MET A 1 -5.70 -15.10 5.52
C MET A 1 -5.69 -13.59 5.85
N LYS A 2 -6.74 -12.97 6.38
CA LYS A 2 -6.72 -11.53 6.69
C LYS A 2 -5.92 -11.21 7.98
N ASN A 3 -6.04 -12.04 9.01
CA ASN A 3 -5.50 -11.73 10.35
C ASN A 3 -3.96 -11.71 10.42
N HIS A 4 -3.26 -12.48 9.58
CA HIS A 4 -1.78 -12.56 9.62
C HIS A 4 -1.10 -11.21 9.35
N ARG A 5 -1.77 -10.29 8.65
CA ARG A 5 -1.22 -8.97 8.29
C ARG A 5 -1.27 -8.01 9.47
N LEU A 6 -2.35 -8.04 10.25
CA LEU A 6 -2.46 -7.29 11.49
C LEU A 6 -1.46 -7.81 12.54
N TRP A 7 -1.30 -9.13 12.62
CA TRP A 7 -0.25 -9.73 13.46
C TRP A 7 1.16 -9.30 13.05
N ALA A 8 1.42 -9.15 11.74
CA ALA A 8 2.70 -8.62 11.28
C ALA A 8 2.92 -7.18 11.76
N VAL A 9 1.91 -6.31 11.65
CA VAL A 9 1.99 -4.92 12.16
C VAL A 9 2.29 -4.90 13.66
N LEU A 10 1.57 -5.69 14.45
CA LEU A 10 1.77 -5.76 15.90
C LEU A 10 3.16 -6.32 16.25
N GLY A 11 3.59 -7.38 15.56
CA GLY A 11 4.91 -7.98 15.76
C GLY A 11 6.06 -7.03 15.40
N ILE A 12 5.92 -6.29 14.28
CA ILE A 12 6.90 -5.29 13.86
C ILE A 12 6.95 -4.13 14.86
N GLY A 13 5.79 -3.63 15.31
CA GLY A 13 5.72 -2.58 16.32
C GLY A 13 6.39 -3.00 17.62
N LEU A 14 6.08 -4.20 18.12
CA LEU A 14 6.71 -4.77 19.32
C LEU A 14 8.22 -4.91 19.16
N LEU A 15 8.68 -5.42 18.01
CA LEU A 15 10.11 -5.56 17.74
C LEU A 15 10.81 -4.20 17.68
N ALA A 16 10.18 -3.20 17.07
CA ALA A 16 10.68 -1.83 17.05
C ALA A 16 10.76 -1.24 18.46
N THR A 17 9.81 -1.55 19.34
CA THR A 17 9.88 -1.16 20.76
C THR A 17 11.07 -1.79 21.47
N ILE A 18 11.25 -3.11 21.31
CA ILE A 18 12.30 -3.86 22.01
C ILE A 18 13.69 -3.46 21.51
N LEU A 19 13.83 -3.23 20.20
CA LEU A 19 15.10 -2.89 19.57
C LEU A 19 15.32 -1.38 19.46
N TRP A 20 14.53 -0.54 20.13
CA TRP A 20 14.56 0.91 19.93
C TRP A 20 15.94 1.53 20.13
N ASP A 21 16.64 1.13 21.18
CA ASP A 21 17.99 1.61 21.50
C ASP A 21 19.10 0.82 20.78
N SER A 22 18.74 -0.13 19.92
CA SER A 22 19.69 -0.95 19.18
C SER A 22 20.23 -0.21 17.96
N PRO A 23 21.55 -0.28 17.69
CA PRO A 23 22.15 0.21 16.43
C PRO A 23 21.54 -0.42 15.17
N LEU A 24 20.86 -1.56 15.30
CA LEU A 24 20.19 -2.23 14.19
C LEU A 24 19.05 -1.40 13.59
N LEU A 25 18.37 -0.57 14.39
CA LEU A 25 17.31 0.31 13.89
C LEU A 25 17.85 1.64 13.37
N LEU A 26 19.10 1.99 13.64
CA LEU A 26 19.68 3.28 13.25
C LEU A 26 19.50 3.60 11.76
N PRO A 27 19.75 2.68 10.79
CA PRO A 27 19.53 2.99 9.38
C PRO A 27 18.08 3.36 9.06
N LEU A 28 17.13 2.74 9.75
CA LEU A 28 15.69 2.99 9.57
C LEU A 28 15.29 4.32 10.23
N LYS A 29 15.84 4.62 11.40
CA LYS A 29 15.63 5.92 12.07
C LYS A 29 16.16 7.07 11.24
N LEU A 30 17.39 6.94 10.70
CA LEU A 30 17.97 7.94 9.79
C LEU A 30 17.11 8.16 8.54
N LEU A 31 16.51 7.10 7.98
CA LEU A 31 15.56 7.25 6.88
C LEU A 31 14.34 8.09 7.29
N ILE A 32 13.80 7.84 8.48
CA ILE A 32 12.62 8.55 8.97
C ILE A 32 12.94 10.03 9.20
N VAL A 33 14.07 10.32 9.86
CA VAL A 33 14.58 11.70 10.03
C VAL A 33 14.81 12.38 8.67
N LEU A 34 15.41 11.68 7.70
CA LEU A 34 15.58 12.23 6.36
C LEU A 34 14.24 12.57 5.69
N VAL A 35 13.23 11.71 5.83
CA VAL A 35 11.90 11.98 5.27
C VAL A 35 11.21 13.14 6.00
N HIS A 36 11.43 13.30 7.30
CA HIS A 36 10.98 14.46 8.08
C HIS A 36 11.54 15.76 7.49
N GLU A 37 12.85 15.81 7.25
CA GLU A 37 13.50 16.97 6.61
C GLU A 37 13.02 17.20 5.17
N ILE A 38 12.80 16.14 4.39
CA ILE A 38 12.23 16.24 3.05
C ILE A 38 10.84 16.90 3.09
N TRP A 39 10.02 16.65 4.11
CA TRP A 39 8.72 17.29 4.25
C TRP A 39 8.80 18.77 4.56
N HIS A 40 9.75 19.20 5.41
CA HIS A 40 10.04 20.63 5.57
C HIS A 40 10.41 21.25 4.22
N GLY A 41 11.32 20.61 3.48
CA GLY A 41 11.77 21.12 2.19
C GLY A 41 10.65 21.21 1.15
N LEU A 42 9.81 20.19 1.05
CA LEU A 42 8.64 20.17 0.17
C LEU A 42 7.63 21.27 0.52
N ALA A 43 7.32 21.44 1.82
CA ALA A 43 6.39 22.46 2.27
C ALA A 43 6.94 23.88 2.06
N ALA A 44 8.25 24.07 2.20
CA ALA A 44 8.93 25.31 1.89
C ALA A 44 8.80 25.66 0.40
N VAL A 45 9.08 24.70 -0.49
CA VAL A 45 8.93 24.89 -1.94
C VAL A 45 7.50 25.22 -2.33
N LEU A 46 6.52 24.53 -1.76
CA LEU A 46 5.09 24.82 -1.96
C LEU A 46 4.69 26.21 -1.44
N SER A 47 5.41 26.73 -0.43
CA SER A 47 5.23 28.07 0.11
C SER A 47 5.95 29.16 -0.70
N GLY A 48 6.55 28.81 -1.83
CA GLY A 48 7.28 29.72 -2.71
C GLY A 48 8.73 30.00 -2.31
N ALA A 49 9.29 29.18 -1.41
CA ALA A 49 10.70 29.28 -1.01
C ALA A 49 11.59 28.34 -1.83
N PHE A 50 12.90 28.50 -1.68
CA PHE A 50 13.92 27.68 -2.32
C PHE A 50 14.58 26.77 -1.28
N LEU A 51 14.43 25.46 -1.47
CA LEU A 51 15.15 24.44 -0.73
C LEU A 51 16.60 24.38 -1.23
N THR A 52 17.57 24.56 -0.33
CA THR A 52 19.00 24.59 -0.71
C THR A 52 19.73 23.32 -0.32
N ASN A 53 19.49 22.80 0.88
CA ASN A 53 20.20 21.63 1.39
C ASN A 53 19.41 20.92 2.50
N ILE A 54 19.59 19.61 2.59
CA ILE A 54 19.10 18.74 3.65
C ILE A 54 20.29 17.99 4.23
N THR A 55 20.44 18.06 5.55
CA THR A 55 21.46 17.33 6.29
C THR A 55 20.83 16.47 7.36
N VAL A 56 21.47 15.33 7.63
CA VAL A 56 21.13 14.38 8.67
C VAL A 56 22.45 13.88 9.23
N ASN A 57 22.52 13.60 10.53
CA ASN A 57 23.71 13.02 11.16
C ASN A 57 23.39 11.74 11.94
N PHE A 58 24.43 11.04 12.39
CA PHE A 58 24.30 9.76 13.11
C PHE A 58 23.66 9.88 14.49
N ALA A 59 23.50 11.09 15.03
CA ALA A 59 22.81 11.35 16.29
C ALA A 59 21.31 11.58 16.10
N GLU A 60 20.75 11.17 14.95
CA GLU A 60 19.32 11.28 14.62
C GLU A 60 18.83 12.75 14.49
N TRP A 61 19.75 13.70 14.33
CA TRP A 61 19.42 15.10 14.07
C TRP A 61 19.39 15.40 12.56
N GLY A 62 18.41 16.21 12.16
CA GLY A 62 18.25 16.73 10.81
C GLY A 62 18.27 18.26 10.77
N GLU A 63 18.62 18.82 9.62
CA GLU A 63 18.47 20.24 9.32
C GLU A 63 18.12 20.45 7.85
N THR A 64 17.05 21.19 7.61
CA THR A 64 16.62 21.64 6.29
C THR A 64 16.91 23.13 6.10
N SER A 65 17.82 23.45 5.18
CA SER A 65 18.15 24.82 4.81
C SER A 65 17.22 25.35 3.72
N VAL A 66 16.55 26.46 4.00
CA VAL A 66 15.58 27.11 3.10
C VAL A 66 15.91 28.59 2.97
N SER A 67 15.78 29.14 1.76
CA SER A 67 15.87 30.58 1.51
C SER A 67 14.61 31.10 0.81
N GLY A 68 14.30 32.39 0.97
CA GLY A 68 13.16 33.02 0.29
C GLY A 68 11.79 32.77 0.94
N LEU A 69 11.73 32.25 2.16
CA LEU A 69 10.46 32.04 2.88
C LEU A 69 10.04 33.31 3.62
N TYR A 70 9.19 34.12 2.99
CA TYR A 70 8.78 35.44 3.53
C TYR A 70 7.41 35.46 4.21
N SER A 71 6.52 34.52 3.85
CA SER A 71 5.16 34.49 4.40
C SER A 71 5.13 33.78 5.75
N SER A 72 4.47 34.38 6.75
CA SER A 72 4.22 33.73 8.04
C SER A 72 3.41 32.44 7.90
N SER A 73 2.42 32.39 7.01
CA SER A 73 1.66 31.15 6.77
C SER A 73 2.55 30.07 6.16
N GLY A 74 3.46 30.46 5.26
CA GLY A 74 4.44 29.56 4.67
C GLY A 74 5.42 29.01 5.70
N PHE A 75 5.88 29.85 6.64
CA PHE A 75 6.74 29.41 7.74
C PHE A 75 6.03 28.41 8.65
N ILE A 76 4.80 28.72 9.09
CA ILE A 76 3.99 27.81 9.93
C ILE A 76 3.78 26.47 9.22
N PHE A 77 3.41 26.50 7.94
CA PHE A 77 3.20 25.30 7.14
C PHE A 77 4.49 24.48 7.00
N THR A 78 5.60 25.13 6.70
CA THR A 78 6.92 24.50 6.55
C THR A 78 7.36 23.80 7.83
N VAL A 79 7.34 24.50 8.96
CA VAL A 79 7.80 23.95 10.25
C VAL A 79 6.84 22.87 10.77
N SER A 80 5.55 22.91 10.43
CA SER A 80 4.62 21.84 10.80
C SER A 80 4.78 20.58 9.94
N ALA A 81 5.36 20.71 8.75
CA ALA A 81 5.32 19.65 7.74
C ALA A 81 6.15 18.43 8.10
N GLY A 82 7.24 18.56 8.87
CA GLY A 82 8.10 17.44 9.24
C GLY A 82 7.32 16.33 9.96
N TYR A 83 6.79 16.63 11.15
CA TYR A 83 6.04 15.65 11.94
C TYR A 83 4.76 15.16 11.24
N ILE A 84 3.96 16.09 10.71
CA ILE A 84 2.68 15.75 10.05
C ILE A 84 2.92 14.92 8.78
N GLY A 85 3.91 15.29 7.99
CA GLY A 85 4.27 14.63 6.75
C GLY A 85 4.85 13.24 6.98
N THR A 86 5.70 13.07 8.00
CA THR A 86 6.24 11.76 8.38
C THR A 86 5.12 10.80 8.80
N ALA A 87 4.18 11.26 9.64
CA ALA A 87 3.01 10.47 10.02
C ALA A 87 2.12 10.14 8.80
N LEU A 88 1.94 11.08 7.87
CA LEU A 88 1.19 10.88 6.63
C LEU A 88 1.82 9.79 5.76
N VAL A 89 3.13 9.85 5.54
CA VAL A 89 3.87 8.85 4.76
C VAL A 89 3.72 7.47 5.40
N GLY A 90 3.92 7.37 6.72
CA GLY A 90 3.73 6.11 7.45
C GLY A 90 2.32 5.53 7.26
N GLY A 91 1.30 6.37 7.42
CA GLY A 91 -0.10 6.01 7.20
C GLY A 91 -0.39 5.52 5.77
N ILE A 92 0.10 6.24 4.75
CA ILE A 92 -0.08 5.87 3.33
C ILE A 92 0.62 4.54 3.03
N LEU A 93 1.89 4.40 3.40
CA LEU A 93 2.67 3.18 3.14
C LEU A 93 2.01 1.96 3.79
N LEU A 94 1.66 2.08 5.07
CA LEU A 94 1.01 1.00 5.80
C LEU A 94 -0.36 0.66 5.20
N ASN A 95 -1.16 1.68 4.86
CA ASN A 95 -2.46 1.47 4.22
C ASN A 95 -2.32 0.69 2.89
N ARG A 96 -1.37 1.08 2.01
CA ARG A 96 -1.13 0.37 0.75
C ARG A 96 -0.68 -1.08 0.98
N GLY A 97 0.18 -1.30 1.98
CA GLY A 97 0.61 -2.63 2.40
C GLY A 97 -0.56 -3.50 2.90
N LEU A 98 -1.44 -2.95 3.73
CA LEU A 98 -2.59 -3.64 4.28
C LEU A 98 -3.68 -3.93 3.25
N MET A 99 -3.96 -2.99 2.35
CA MET A 99 -4.94 -3.20 1.28
C MET A 99 -4.46 -4.24 0.25
N GLY A 100 -3.15 -4.36 0.03
CA GLY A 100 -2.61 -5.27 -0.98
C GLY A 100 -2.95 -4.86 -2.41
N ARG A 101 -3.04 -3.55 -2.65
CA ARG A 101 -3.28 -2.94 -3.97
C ARG A 101 -2.24 -1.85 -4.23
N LEU A 102 -1.78 -1.76 -5.48
CA LEU A 102 -0.75 -0.79 -5.91
C LEU A 102 0.56 -0.91 -5.13
N GLU A 103 0.94 -2.11 -4.67
CA GLU A 103 2.08 -2.25 -3.74
C GLU A 103 3.41 -1.87 -4.37
N ARG A 104 3.65 -2.34 -5.61
CA ARG A 104 4.86 -2.00 -6.37
C ARG A 104 4.90 -0.51 -6.74
N ILE A 105 3.75 0.06 -7.11
CA ILE A 105 3.64 1.46 -7.51
C ILE A 105 3.86 2.37 -6.30
N GLY A 106 3.23 2.07 -5.15
CA GLY A 106 3.41 2.84 -3.92
C GLY A 106 4.85 2.79 -3.42
N LEU A 107 5.47 1.61 -3.43
CA LEU A 107 6.88 1.48 -3.03
C LEU A 107 7.83 2.17 -4.01
N GLY A 108 7.58 2.03 -5.31
CA GLY A 108 8.37 2.69 -6.35
C GLY A 108 8.24 4.21 -6.33
N ALA A 109 7.05 4.73 -6.07
CA ALA A 109 6.82 6.17 -5.91
C ALA A 109 7.58 6.72 -4.68
N PHE A 110 7.51 6.02 -3.55
CA PHE A 110 8.27 6.40 -2.35
C PHE A 110 9.78 6.35 -2.60
N ALA A 111 10.29 5.25 -3.15
CA ALA A 111 11.72 5.09 -3.44
C ALA A 111 12.21 6.11 -4.48
N GLY A 112 11.42 6.39 -5.52
CA GLY A 112 11.74 7.38 -6.55
C GLY A 112 11.75 8.82 -6.02
N LEU A 113 10.78 9.18 -5.18
CA LEU A 113 10.78 10.51 -4.53
C LEU A 113 11.96 10.67 -3.58
N LEU A 114 12.26 9.63 -2.78
CA LEU A 114 13.42 9.61 -1.90
C LEU A 114 14.72 9.77 -2.70
N PHE A 115 14.88 9.03 -3.80
CA PHE A 115 16.03 9.17 -4.69
C PHE A 115 16.15 10.61 -5.21
N TYR A 116 15.07 11.14 -5.78
CA TYR A 116 15.04 12.48 -6.38
C TYR A 116 15.43 13.57 -5.38
N MET A 117 14.83 13.54 -4.18
CA MET A 117 15.12 14.53 -3.15
C MET A 117 16.54 14.42 -2.61
N SER A 118 17.01 13.19 -2.40
CA SER A 118 18.36 12.95 -1.90
C SER A 118 19.41 13.38 -2.92
N TYR A 119 19.21 13.03 -4.19
CA TYR A 119 20.14 13.37 -5.26
C TYR A 119 20.29 14.88 -5.47
N LEU A 120 19.19 15.64 -5.37
CA LEU A 120 19.21 17.09 -5.63
C LEU A 120 19.57 17.94 -4.42
N PHE A 121 19.17 17.53 -3.21
CA PHE A 121 19.20 18.40 -2.04
C PHE A 121 20.08 17.88 -0.91
N THR A 122 20.86 16.82 -1.10
CA THR A 122 21.87 16.39 -0.12
C THR A 122 23.26 16.47 -0.71
N VAL A 123 24.24 16.82 0.11
CA VAL A 123 25.64 16.88 -0.31
C VAL A 123 26.23 15.46 -0.40
N VAL A 124 26.93 15.16 -1.48
CA VAL A 124 27.62 13.87 -1.68
C VAL A 124 28.57 13.58 -0.51
N ASP A 125 28.69 12.30 -0.15
CA ASP A 125 29.49 11.81 0.98
C ASP A 125 29.02 12.25 2.38
N THR A 126 27.77 12.71 2.50
CA THR A 126 27.12 12.93 3.79
C THR A 126 26.23 11.76 4.22
N THR A 127 25.93 11.69 5.52
CA THR A 127 24.99 10.69 6.06
C THR A 127 23.61 10.81 5.42
N ALA A 128 23.12 12.02 5.14
CA ALA A 128 21.86 12.23 4.42
C ALA A 128 21.89 11.61 3.02
N PHE A 129 22.97 11.86 2.26
CA PHE A 129 23.14 11.30 0.92
C PHE A 129 23.18 9.77 0.93
N TYR A 130 24.00 9.16 1.80
CA TYR A 130 24.09 7.70 1.88
C TYR A 130 22.78 7.06 2.37
N THR A 131 22.08 7.70 3.31
CA THR A 131 20.78 7.24 3.79
C THR A 131 19.77 7.27 2.64
N GLY A 132 19.62 8.41 1.97
CA GLY A 132 18.63 8.60 0.92
C GLY A 132 18.88 7.77 -0.33
N MET A 133 20.12 7.81 -0.85
CA MET A 133 20.52 7.01 -2.02
C MET A 133 20.54 5.51 -1.70
N GLY A 134 21.07 5.14 -0.53
CA GLY A 134 21.13 3.74 -0.10
C GLY A 134 19.74 3.12 0.05
N TRP A 135 18.82 3.79 0.76
CA TRP A 135 17.45 3.31 0.92
C TRP A 135 16.69 3.31 -0.40
N SER A 136 16.78 4.35 -1.22
CA SER A 136 16.06 4.37 -2.49
C SER A 136 16.48 3.23 -3.42
N LEU A 137 17.77 2.92 -3.51
CA LEU A 137 18.28 1.76 -4.26
C LEU A 137 17.88 0.43 -3.63
N PHE A 138 18.00 0.30 -2.30
CA PHE A 138 17.59 -0.90 -1.57
C PHE A 138 16.10 -1.23 -1.79
N LEU A 139 15.23 -0.22 -1.79
CA LEU A 139 13.80 -0.37 -1.98
C LEU A 139 13.40 -0.75 -3.41
N MET A 140 14.32 -0.70 -4.38
CA MET A 140 14.09 -1.29 -5.70
C MET A 140 14.09 -2.82 -5.67
N LEU A 141 14.83 -3.45 -4.73
CA LEU A 141 14.91 -4.91 -4.64
C LEU A 141 13.54 -5.56 -4.37
N PRO A 142 12.76 -5.14 -3.34
CA PRO A 142 11.41 -5.67 -3.12
C PRO A 142 10.45 -5.48 -4.29
N ILE A 143 10.66 -4.46 -5.12
CA ILE A 143 9.83 -4.23 -6.31
C ILE A 143 10.12 -5.34 -7.32
N VAL A 144 11.40 -5.64 -7.58
CA VAL A 144 11.83 -6.72 -8.48
C VAL A 144 11.34 -8.09 -7.98
N PHE A 145 11.51 -8.39 -6.69
CA PHE A 145 11.13 -9.69 -6.10
C PHE A 145 9.62 -9.98 -6.06
N GLY A 146 8.76 -9.02 -6.40
CA GLY A 146 7.34 -9.27 -6.60
C GLY A 146 6.43 -8.60 -5.57
N ARG A 147 5.13 -8.59 -5.90
CA ARG A 147 4.10 -7.88 -5.14
C ARG A 147 4.06 -8.27 -3.67
N ARG A 148 4.32 -9.55 -3.34
CA ARG A 148 4.31 -10.04 -1.96
C ARG A 148 5.43 -9.39 -1.12
N VAL A 149 6.64 -9.31 -1.66
CA VAL A 149 7.79 -8.71 -0.96
C VAL A 149 7.62 -7.20 -0.85
N SER A 150 7.18 -6.53 -1.93
CA SER A 150 6.86 -5.09 -1.88
C SER A 150 5.80 -4.79 -0.82
N ARG A 151 4.77 -5.64 -0.70
CA ARG A 151 3.71 -5.49 0.29
C ARG A 151 4.23 -5.55 1.72
N TYR A 152 5.02 -6.56 2.06
CA TYR A 152 5.57 -6.67 3.42
C TYR A 152 6.56 -5.54 3.72
N THR A 153 7.32 -5.09 2.70
CA THR A 153 8.20 -3.92 2.83
C THR A 153 7.39 -2.66 3.18
N LEU A 154 6.26 -2.42 2.50
CA LEU A 154 5.36 -1.32 2.82
C LEU A 154 4.79 -1.40 4.23
N ILE A 155 4.44 -2.60 4.70
CA ILE A 155 3.96 -2.82 6.08
C ILE A 155 5.07 -2.47 7.07
N VAL A 156 6.29 -2.99 6.86
CA VAL A 156 7.44 -2.72 7.73
C VAL A 156 7.76 -1.23 7.80
N LEU A 157 7.91 -0.58 6.64
CA LEU A 157 8.21 0.86 6.58
C LEU A 157 7.07 1.67 7.20
N GLY A 158 5.82 1.43 6.80
CA GLY A 158 4.69 2.19 7.30
C GLY A 158 4.51 2.05 8.81
N THR A 159 4.68 0.84 9.35
CA THR A 159 4.66 0.62 10.81
C THR A 159 5.82 1.33 11.50
N ALA A 160 7.04 1.28 10.94
CA ALA A 160 8.19 1.96 11.53
C ALA A 160 8.03 3.49 11.56
N PHE A 161 7.53 4.10 10.48
CA PHE A 161 7.25 5.53 10.42
C PHE A 161 6.21 5.96 11.46
N ILE A 162 5.09 5.23 11.56
CA ILE A 162 4.07 5.53 12.58
C ILE A 162 4.64 5.36 13.99
N TRP A 163 5.42 4.30 14.22
CA TRP A 163 6.03 4.03 15.52
C TRP A 163 7.01 5.15 15.92
N TYR A 164 7.82 5.62 14.97
CA TYR A 164 8.73 6.74 15.19
C TYR A 164 7.96 8.04 15.47
N SER A 165 6.88 8.35 14.74
CA SER A 165 6.04 9.51 15.05
C SER A 165 5.36 9.43 16.42
N VAL A 166 5.06 8.22 16.92
CA VAL A 166 4.62 8.03 18.31
C VAL A 166 5.78 8.28 19.28
N TYR A 167 6.99 7.86 18.92
CA TYR A 167 8.18 8.11 19.73
C TYR A 167 8.50 9.60 19.85
N ASP A 168 8.33 10.38 18.77
CA ASP A 168 8.53 11.84 18.76
C ASP A 168 7.69 12.56 19.84
N ILE A 169 6.55 11.99 20.23
CA ILE A 169 5.73 12.51 21.32
C ILE A 169 6.53 12.54 22.64
N PHE A 170 7.38 11.53 22.88
CA PHE A 170 8.25 11.52 24.05
C PHE A 170 9.32 12.61 23.98
N ASP A 171 9.83 12.93 22.79
CA ASP A 171 10.80 14.01 22.64
C ASP A 171 10.19 15.38 22.95
N PHE A 172 8.92 15.60 22.58
CA PHE A 172 8.17 16.79 23.03
C PHE A 172 8.07 16.88 24.56
N THR A 173 8.04 15.75 25.28
CA THR A 173 7.98 15.77 26.76
C THR A 173 9.33 16.00 27.42
N ARG A 174 10.44 15.65 26.74
CA ARG A 174 11.81 15.77 27.27
C ARG A 174 12.37 17.17 27.08
N ASP A 175 12.34 17.67 25.84
CA ASP A 175 12.80 19.01 25.49
C ASP A 175 12.01 19.56 24.32
N VAL A 176 10.84 20.12 24.61
CA VAL A 176 9.98 20.73 23.59
C VAL A 176 10.65 21.91 22.86
N THR A 177 11.63 22.56 23.49
CA THR A 177 12.21 23.81 22.98
C THR A 177 13.26 23.61 21.89
N SER A 178 13.83 22.40 21.84
CA SER A 178 14.75 21.97 20.79
C SER A 178 14.04 21.36 19.57
N THR A 179 12.72 21.20 19.61
CA THR A 179 11.91 20.65 18.50
C THR A 179 11.39 21.73 17.55
N ASP A 180 10.79 21.32 16.44
CA ASP A 180 10.07 22.21 15.51
C ASP A 180 8.98 23.04 16.20
N ALA A 181 8.36 22.49 17.26
CA ALA A 181 7.37 23.21 18.04
C ALA A 181 8.02 24.39 18.81
N GLY A 182 9.25 24.18 19.28
CA GLY A 182 10.13 25.22 19.82
C GLY A 182 10.49 26.28 18.79
N ILE A 183 10.87 25.87 17.57
CA ILE A 183 11.17 26.78 16.46
C ILE A 183 9.95 27.65 16.13
N LEU A 184 8.78 27.04 15.98
CA LEU A 184 7.54 27.76 15.68
C LEU A 184 7.13 28.70 16.83
N ALA A 185 7.23 28.26 18.08
CA ALA A 185 6.93 29.10 19.24
C ALA A 185 7.81 30.35 19.29
N ARG A 186 9.13 30.20 19.08
CA ARG A 186 10.06 31.33 19.00
C ARG A 186 9.71 32.29 17.87
N TYR A 187 9.34 31.76 16.69
CA TYR A 187 8.90 32.58 15.57
C TYR A 187 7.64 33.39 15.91
N LEU A 188 6.60 32.74 16.45
CA LEU A 188 5.34 33.39 16.82
C LEU A 188 5.53 34.43 17.93
N TYR A 189 6.41 34.15 18.89
CA TYR A 189 6.79 35.10 19.92
C TYR A 189 7.47 36.34 19.31
N SER A 190 8.42 36.13 18.38
CA SER A 190 9.12 37.24 17.70
C SER A 190 8.23 38.14 16.83
N LYS A 191 7.04 37.65 16.44
CA LYS A 191 6.07 38.40 15.63
C LYS A 191 5.05 39.18 16.46
N ASP A 192 5.20 39.21 17.78
CA ASP A 192 4.25 39.82 18.74
C ASP A 192 2.83 39.23 18.69
N TRP A 193 2.62 38.09 18.03
CA TRP A 193 1.29 37.48 17.88
C TRP A 193 0.79 36.83 19.18
N LEU A 194 1.71 36.33 20.00
CA LEU A 194 1.42 35.54 21.20
C LEU A 194 2.32 35.91 22.40
N THR A 195 2.77 37.16 22.49
CA THR A 195 3.69 37.67 23.54
C THR A 195 3.22 37.53 24.97
N ARG A 196 1.92 37.32 25.18
CA ARG A 196 1.33 37.08 26.51
C ARG A 196 1.57 35.67 27.05
N THR A 197 2.09 34.76 26.23
CA THR A 197 2.33 33.36 26.60
C THR A 197 3.83 33.12 26.68
N ASP A 198 4.27 32.38 27.70
CA ASP A 198 5.65 31.89 27.81
C ASP A 198 5.99 31.05 26.55
N PRO A 199 7.11 31.33 25.84
CA PRO A 199 7.55 30.54 24.69
C PRO A 199 7.56 29.03 24.94
N VAL A 200 7.93 28.58 26.15
CA VAL A 200 7.95 27.16 26.49
C VAL A 200 6.53 26.59 26.51
N ALA A 201 5.59 27.28 27.17
CA ALA A 201 4.19 26.89 27.19
C ALA A 201 3.57 26.88 25.77
N LEU A 202 3.95 27.84 24.92
CA LEU A 202 3.52 27.88 23.53
C LEU A 202 4.03 26.66 22.73
N SER A 203 5.28 26.24 22.93
CA SER A 203 5.82 25.02 22.32
C SER A 203 5.02 23.77 22.73
N VAL A 204 4.60 23.68 24.00
CA VAL A 204 3.77 22.57 24.49
C VAL A 204 2.38 22.58 23.84
N TYR A 205 1.74 23.74 23.70
CA TYR A 205 0.43 23.80 23.03
C TYR A 205 0.53 23.39 21.56
N ILE A 206 1.57 23.83 20.85
CA ILE A 206 1.82 23.46 19.45
C ILE A 206 2.04 21.95 19.33
N SER A 207 2.86 21.36 20.20
CA SER A 207 3.16 19.93 20.16
C SER A 207 1.93 19.06 20.44
N ILE A 208 1.05 19.48 21.35
CA ILE A 208 -0.25 18.82 21.59
C ILE A 208 -1.12 18.86 20.33
N ILE A 209 -1.23 20.03 19.69
CA ILE A 209 -2.02 20.18 18.46
C ILE A 209 -1.48 19.24 17.38
N TRP A 210 -0.17 19.24 17.14
CA TRP A 210 0.45 18.35 16.16
C TRP A 210 0.28 16.88 16.50
N THR A 211 0.39 16.50 17.77
CA THR A 211 0.14 15.13 18.22
C THR A 211 -1.29 14.69 17.86
N VAL A 212 -2.29 15.52 18.14
CA VAL A 212 -3.68 15.23 17.76
C VAL A 212 -3.82 15.14 16.24
N CYS A 213 -3.24 16.07 15.49
CA CYS A 213 -3.26 16.06 14.03
C CYS A 213 -2.64 14.77 13.46
N MET A 214 -1.48 14.35 13.96
CA MET A 214 -0.81 13.12 13.54
C MET A 214 -1.67 11.88 13.82
N LEU A 215 -2.24 11.77 15.03
CA LEU A 215 -3.10 10.64 15.39
C LEU A 215 -4.37 10.57 14.52
N LEU A 216 -5.01 11.72 14.28
CA LEU A 216 -6.16 11.81 13.38
C LEU A 216 -5.78 11.42 11.95
N LEU A 217 -4.64 11.90 11.46
CA LEU A 217 -4.17 11.62 10.11
C LEU A 217 -3.84 10.14 9.91
N VAL A 218 -3.16 9.51 10.88
CA VAL A 218 -2.91 8.07 10.89
C VAL A 218 -4.24 7.31 10.95
N GLY A 219 -5.18 7.73 11.80
CA GLY A 219 -6.51 7.13 11.88
C GLY A 219 -7.26 7.19 10.55
N LEU A 220 -7.31 8.36 9.90
CA LEU A 220 -7.98 8.57 8.62
C LEU A 220 -7.33 7.79 7.48
N THR A 221 -5.99 7.77 7.43
CA THR A 221 -5.27 7.04 6.39
C THR A 221 -5.42 5.52 6.56
N LEU A 222 -5.49 5.00 7.79
CA LEU A 222 -5.65 3.57 8.04
C LEU A 222 -7.09 3.09 8.04
N TRP A 223 -8.07 3.98 8.27
CA TRP A 223 -9.48 3.64 8.36
C TRP A 223 -9.96 2.76 7.20
N PRO A 224 -9.73 3.12 5.92
CA PRO A 224 -10.18 2.28 4.80
C PRO A 224 -9.56 0.89 4.78
N ALA A 225 -8.31 0.76 5.23
CA ALA A 225 -7.66 -0.54 5.34
C ALA A 225 -8.30 -1.35 6.46
N LEU A 226 -8.46 -0.78 7.66
CA LEU A 226 -9.05 -1.45 8.83
C LEU A 226 -10.50 -1.88 8.58
N SER A 227 -11.32 -1.02 7.96
CA SER A 227 -12.71 -1.36 7.59
C SER A 227 -12.78 -2.56 6.63
N HIS A 228 -11.76 -2.78 5.80
CA HIS A 228 -11.70 -3.93 4.91
C HIS A 228 -11.43 -5.26 5.63
N TYR A 229 -10.86 -5.21 6.84
CA TYR A 229 -10.65 -6.39 7.70
C TYR A 229 -11.87 -6.72 8.55
N THR A 230 -12.70 -5.74 8.89
CA THR A 230 -13.88 -5.92 9.76
C THR A 230 -15.14 -6.36 9.01
N THR A 231 -15.19 -6.25 7.67
CA THR A 231 -16.36 -6.72 6.92
C THR A 231 -16.46 -8.26 7.00
N PRO A 232 -17.54 -8.83 7.59
CA PRO A 232 -17.73 -10.27 7.61
C PRO A 232 -17.82 -10.78 6.17
N VAL A 233 -17.12 -11.89 5.88
CA VAL A 233 -17.33 -12.59 4.62
C VAL A 233 -18.70 -13.24 4.74
N VAL A 234 -19.69 -12.71 4.03
CA VAL A 234 -20.93 -13.44 3.78
C VAL A 234 -20.56 -14.61 2.89
N THR A 235 -20.32 -15.76 3.51
CA THR A 235 -20.26 -17.03 2.80
C THR A 235 -21.69 -17.31 2.35
N PHE A 236 -21.97 -17.03 1.09
CA PHE A 236 -23.06 -17.73 0.44
C PHE A 236 -22.67 -19.20 0.48
N GLU A 237 -23.43 -20.02 1.22
CA GLU A 237 -23.41 -21.45 0.99
C GLU A 237 -23.69 -21.62 -0.50
N THR A 238 -22.66 -22.05 -1.24
CA THR A 238 -22.93 -22.62 -2.55
C THR A 238 -23.90 -23.76 -2.28
N PRO A 239 -25.08 -23.78 -2.91
CA PRO A 239 -25.94 -24.95 -2.85
C PRO A 239 -25.06 -26.17 -3.12
N ASP A 240 -25.28 -27.26 -2.38
CA ASP A 240 -24.59 -28.52 -2.64
C ASP A 240 -24.54 -28.74 -4.16
N PRO A 241 -23.42 -29.21 -4.72
CA PRO A 241 -23.37 -29.54 -6.14
C PRO A 241 -24.58 -30.45 -6.39
N VAL A 242 -25.59 -29.91 -7.08
CA VAL A 242 -26.69 -30.72 -7.55
C VAL A 242 -25.99 -31.73 -8.43
N GLU A 243 -25.98 -32.99 -8.00
CA GLU A 243 -25.50 -34.09 -8.83
C GLU A 243 -26.09 -33.84 -10.21
N PRO A 244 -25.29 -33.85 -11.29
CA PRO A 244 -25.83 -33.66 -12.61
C PRO A 244 -26.85 -34.76 -12.82
N THR A 245 -28.12 -34.45 -12.57
CA THR A 245 -29.22 -35.28 -12.98
C THR A 245 -29.12 -35.24 -14.48
N THR A 246 -28.54 -36.28 -15.06
CA THR A 246 -28.67 -36.56 -16.49
C THR A 246 -30.16 -36.37 -16.75
N PRO A 247 -30.57 -35.39 -17.57
CA PRO A 247 -31.98 -35.21 -17.85
C PRO A 247 -32.43 -36.51 -18.50
N GLU A 248 -33.07 -37.39 -17.73
CA GLU A 248 -33.77 -38.54 -18.27
C GLU A 248 -34.88 -37.96 -19.13
N PHE A 249 -34.71 -38.07 -20.45
CA PHE A 249 -35.76 -37.68 -21.37
C PHE A 249 -37.02 -38.46 -20.98
N PRO A 250 -38.13 -37.79 -20.63
CA PRO A 250 -39.31 -38.44 -20.06
C PRO A 250 -40.12 -39.23 -21.11
N ALA A 251 -39.56 -39.47 -22.29
CA ALA A 251 -40.21 -40.13 -23.40
C ALA A 251 -39.26 -41.14 -24.05
N GLU A 252 -39.77 -42.33 -24.37
CA GLU A 252 -39.10 -43.26 -25.28
C GLU A 252 -38.77 -42.52 -26.57
N ILE A 253 -37.50 -42.59 -27.00
CA ILE A 253 -37.05 -41.97 -28.25
C ILE A 253 -37.77 -42.70 -29.39
N THR A 254 -38.75 -42.05 -30.03
CA THR A 254 -39.40 -42.65 -31.20
C THR A 254 -38.41 -42.68 -32.37
N PRO A 255 -38.55 -43.63 -33.32
CA PRO A 255 -37.66 -43.73 -34.46
C PRO A 255 -37.53 -42.42 -35.26
N GLU A 256 -38.62 -41.62 -35.33
CA GLU A 256 -38.60 -40.33 -36.03
C GLU A 256 -37.74 -39.28 -35.33
N VAL A 257 -37.70 -39.30 -34.00
CA VAL A 257 -36.86 -38.38 -33.20
C VAL A 257 -35.39 -38.76 -33.37
N GLN A 258 -35.06 -40.05 -33.35
CA GLN A 258 -33.70 -40.52 -33.59
C GLN A 258 -33.17 -40.12 -34.97
N GLU A 259 -33.99 -40.30 -36.01
CA GLU A 259 -33.63 -39.91 -37.37
C GLU A 259 -33.44 -38.39 -37.50
N TRP A 260 -34.26 -37.59 -36.83
CA TRP A 260 -34.09 -36.13 -36.81
C TRP A 260 -32.77 -35.71 -36.17
N PHE A 261 -32.36 -36.30 -35.05
CA PHE A 261 -31.09 -35.99 -34.38
C PHE A 261 -29.89 -36.31 -35.29
N LEU A 262 -29.89 -37.51 -35.89
CA LEU A 262 -28.83 -37.95 -36.78
C LEU A 262 -28.75 -37.09 -38.04
N ALA A 263 -29.89 -36.77 -38.66
CA ALA A 263 -29.95 -35.91 -39.86
C ALA A 263 -29.44 -34.48 -39.61
N ASN A 264 -29.49 -34.00 -38.36
CA ASN A 264 -28.98 -32.70 -37.96
C ASN A 264 -27.56 -32.76 -37.36
N GLY A 265 -26.90 -33.91 -37.43
CA GLY A 265 -25.51 -34.08 -37.01
C GLY A 265 -25.32 -34.23 -35.49
N PHE A 266 -26.34 -34.68 -34.77
CA PHE A 266 -26.31 -34.91 -33.33
C PHE A 266 -26.54 -36.39 -32.99
N GLY A 267 -25.82 -36.89 -31.98
CA GLY A 267 -26.11 -38.16 -31.32
C GLY A 267 -27.32 -38.06 -30.41
N LEU A 268 -27.85 -39.22 -30.00
CA LEU A 268 -29.00 -39.31 -29.09
C LEU A 268 -28.70 -38.78 -27.67
N ASP A 269 -27.42 -38.62 -27.32
CA ASP A 269 -26.93 -37.97 -26.12
C ASP A 269 -26.89 -36.43 -26.23
N GLY A 270 -27.32 -35.87 -27.37
CA GLY A 270 -27.35 -34.44 -27.67
C GLY A 270 -25.99 -33.85 -28.02
N ARG A 271 -24.95 -34.67 -28.19
CA ARG A 271 -23.61 -34.21 -28.59
C ARG A 271 -23.48 -34.24 -30.11
N PRO A 272 -22.67 -33.34 -30.71
CA PRO A 272 -22.41 -33.38 -32.14
C PRO A 272 -21.70 -34.69 -32.53
N LEU A 273 -22.10 -35.29 -33.65
CA LEU A 273 -21.49 -36.52 -34.17
C LEU A 273 -20.01 -36.27 -34.51
N PRO A 274 -19.14 -37.27 -34.31
CA PRO A 274 -17.75 -37.21 -34.75
C PRO A 274 -17.67 -36.94 -36.27
N PRO A 275 -16.69 -36.14 -36.74
CA PRO A 275 -16.55 -35.79 -38.15
C PRO A 275 -16.50 -37.00 -39.09
N GLU A 276 -15.86 -38.08 -38.65
CA GLU A 276 -15.71 -39.34 -39.40
C GLU A 276 -17.06 -40.01 -39.71
N LEU A 277 -18.03 -39.90 -38.80
CA LEU A 277 -19.38 -40.47 -38.93
C LEU A 277 -20.29 -39.57 -39.78
N LEU A 278 -20.10 -38.25 -39.71
CA LEU A 278 -20.77 -37.29 -40.57
C LEU A 278 -20.39 -37.48 -42.04
N ASP A 279 -19.11 -37.74 -42.31
CA ASP A 279 -18.62 -38.01 -43.67
C ASP A 279 -19.20 -39.33 -44.22
N GLU A 280 -19.27 -40.40 -43.42
CA GLU A 280 -19.92 -41.66 -43.81
C GLU A 280 -21.43 -41.51 -44.10
N MET A 281 -22.12 -40.62 -43.37
CA MET A 281 -23.54 -40.33 -43.60
C MET A 281 -23.79 -39.47 -44.85
N MET A 282 -22.83 -38.62 -45.23
CA MET A 282 -22.90 -37.81 -46.45
C MET A 282 -22.59 -38.62 -47.72
N ASP A 283 -21.77 -39.67 -47.59
CA ASP A 283 -21.36 -40.55 -48.70
C ASP A 283 -22.30 -41.76 -48.91
N ALA A 284 -23.29 -41.96 -48.04
CA ALA A 284 -24.25 -43.06 -48.14
C ALA A 284 -25.37 -42.77 -49.16
N GLU A 285 -25.42 -43.54 -50.26
CA GLU A 285 -26.59 -43.60 -51.14
C GLU A 285 -27.85 -44.08 -50.37
N PRO A 286 -29.07 -43.64 -50.77
CA PRO A 286 -30.29 -43.67 -49.96
C PRO A 286 -30.87 -45.07 -49.65
N GLU A 287 -30.12 -46.16 -49.86
CA GLU A 287 -30.55 -47.54 -49.66
C GLU A 287 -29.81 -48.28 -48.53
N SER A 288 -29.05 -47.60 -47.66
CA SER A 288 -28.24 -48.26 -46.62
C SER A 288 -28.42 -47.77 -45.16
N THR A 289 -29.57 -47.16 -44.85
CA THR A 289 -29.94 -46.68 -43.50
C THR A 289 -29.90 -47.76 -42.40
N GLU A 290 -29.92 -49.05 -42.75
CA GLU A 290 -29.85 -50.15 -41.79
C GLU A 290 -28.46 -50.32 -41.16
N LYS A 291 -27.37 -49.97 -41.86
CA LYS A 291 -25.98 -50.12 -41.35
C LYS A 291 -25.55 -49.01 -40.40
N VAL A 292 -26.10 -47.80 -40.57
CA VAL A 292 -25.76 -46.63 -39.74
C VAL A 292 -26.42 -46.75 -38.35
N ASN A 293 -27.65 -47.27 -38.29
CA ASN A 293 -28.34 -47.50 -37.02
C ASN A 293 -27.64 -48.54 -36.13
N THR A 294 -27.00 -49.57 -36.71
CA THR A 294 -26.27 -50.59 -35.93
C THR A 294 -24.96 -50.07 -35.35
N ALA A 295 -24.31 -49.09 -36.00
CA ALA A 295 -23.08 -48.46 -35.51
C ALA A 295 -23.35 -47.42 -34.41
N ALA A 296 -24.49 -46.72 -34.47
CA ALA A 296 -24.90 -45.77 -33.44
C ALA A 296 -25.33 -46.44 -32.12
N GLU A 297 -25.97 -47.62 -32.19
CA GLU A 297 -26.32 -48.40 -30.99
C GLU A 297 -25.12 -48.92 -30.20
N THR A 298 -23.95 -49.09 -30.85
CA THR A 298 -22.73 -49.60 -30.19
C THR A 298 -21.96 -48.53 -29.41
N ILE A 299 -22.37 -47.26 -29.49
CA ILE A 299 -21.73 -46.11 -28.80
C ILE A 299 -22.55 -45.66 -27.57
N ASN A 300 -23.70 -46.27 -27.30
CA ASN A 300 -24.47 -46.10 -26.04
C ASN A 300 -23.81 -46.79 -24.84
#